data_AF-A0A1J3DI89-F1
#
_entry.id   AF-A0A1J3DI89-F1
#
_cell.length_a   1.000
_cell.length_b   1.000
_cell.length_c   1.000
_cell.angle_alpha   90.00
_cell.angle_beta   90.00
_cell.angle_gamma   90.00
#
_symmetry.space_group_name_H-M   'P 1'
#
loop_
_entity.id
_entity.type
_entity.pdbx_description
1 polymer ?
#
loop_
_entity_poly.entity_id
_entity_poly.type
_entity_poly.pdbx_seq_one_letter_code
_entity_poly.pdbx_strand_id
1 'polypeptide(L)' 'ILETFIHDPLVEWTKSHKSSGVEVQNPHAQRAISSIEARLRGVVVGVPLPVEGQARRLIADAVSLENLGKMYIWWMPWF' A
#
# COMPACT_ATOMS: atom_id res chain seq x y z
N ILE A 1 1.09 -11.18 -12.03
CA ILE A 1 1.98 -11.51 -10.89
C ILE A 1 1.29 -11.20 -9.56
N LEU A 2 0.83 -9.96 -9.30
CA LEU A 2 0.20 -9.63 -8.01
C LEU A 2 -1.05 -10.46 -7.67
N GLU A 3 -1.81 -10.88 -8.68
CA GLU A 3 -3.00 -11.74 -8.53
C GLU A 3 -2.68 -13.10 -7.87
N THR A 4 -1.48 -13.65 -8.06
CA THR A 4 -1.13 -14.95 -7.46
C THR A 4 -1.02 -14.86 -5.93
N PHE A 5 -0.70 -13.68 -5.39
CA PHE A 5 -0.65 -13.45 -3.93
C PHE A 5 -2.04 -13.45 -3.27
N ILE A 6 -3.13 -13.40 -4.05
CA ILE A 6 -4.50 -13.61 -3.52
C ILE A 6 -4.67 -15.06 -3.06
N HIS A 7 -4.04 -15.98 -3.79
CA HIS A 7 -4.18 -17.42 -3.60
C HIS A 7 -3.10 -18.02 -2.71
N ASP A 8 -2.13 -17.22 -2.23
CA ASP A 8 -1.08 -17.70 -1.34
C ASP A 8 -1.61 -17.80 0.09
N PRO A 9 -1.72 -19.01 0.67
CA PRO A 9 -2.26 -19.23 2.01
C PRO A 9 -1.36 -18.65 3.12
N LEU A 10 -0.11 -18.29 2.81
CA LEU A 10 0.82 -17.65 3.75
C LEU A 10 0.74 -16.12 3.72
N VAL A 11 0.01 -15.54 2.76
CA VAL A 11 -0.14 -14.08 2.67
C VAL A 11 -1.28 -13.61 3.56
N GLU A 12 -0.92 -12.90 4.61
CA GLU A 12 -1.87 -12.28 5.53
C GLU A 12 -2.33 -10.91 5.03
N TRP A 13 -3.52 -10.87 4.43
CA TRP A 13 -4.16 -9.60 4.01
C TRP A 13 -4.94 -8.89 5.13
N THR A 14 -5.20 -9.57 6.24
CA THR A 14 -5.93 -9.02 7.39
C THR A 14 -5.29 -9.47 8.70
N LYS A 15 -5.41 -8.66 9.76
CA LYS A 15 -4.82 -8.94 11.08
C LYS A 15 -5.65 -9.89 11.96
N SER A 16 -6.44 -10.81 11.39
CA SER A 16 -7.29 -11.68 12.21
C SER A 16 -6.71 -13.08 12.38
N HIS A 17 -6.20 -13.34 13.59
CA HIS A 17 -6.12 -14.69 14.12
C HIS A 17 -7.54 -15.23 14.32
N LYS A 18 -8.00 -16.16 13.46
CA LYS A 18 -8.82 -17.34 13.80
C LYS A 18 -9.41 -18.02 12.56
N SER A 19 -9.06 -19.30 12.42
CA SER A 19 -9.92 -20.41 12.00
C SER A 19 -11.10 -20.10 11.04
N SER A 20 -10.89 -20.27 9.75
CA SER A 20 -11.92 -20.91 8.92
C SER A 20 -11.25 -21.48 7.67
N GLY A 21 -11.28 -22.81 7.53
CA GLY A 21 -10.81 -23.53 6.36
C GLY A 21 -11.74 -23.37 5.15
N VAL A 22 -12.14 -22.14 4.87
CA VAL A 22 -12.92 -21.79 3.68
C VAL A 22 -12.01 -20.92 2.85
N GLU A 23 -11.91 -21.25 1.56
CA GLU A 23 -11.27 -20.46 0.53
C GLU A 23 -12.09 -19.18 0.36
N VAL A 24 -11.94 -18.26 1.31
CA VAL A 24 -12.64 -16.97 1.31
C VAL A 24 -12.01 -16.18 0.18
N GLN A 25 -12.74 -16.02 -0.92
CA GLN A 25 -12.49 -14.94 -1.88
C GLN A 25 -12.17 -13.70 -1.05
N ASN A 26 -10.93 -13.22 -1.12
CA ASN A 26 -10.42 -12.26 -0.15
C ASN A 26 -10.70 -10.84 -0.68
N PRO A 27 -11.82 -10.19 -0.32
CA PRO A 27 -12.15 -8.87 -0.84
C PRO A 27 -11.10 -7.82 -0.45
N HIS A 28 -10.36 -8.06 0.64
CA HIS A 28 -9.27 -7.18 1.07
C HIS A 28 -8.06 -7.29 0.15
N ALA A 29 -7.71 -8.51 -0.27
CA ALA A 29 -6.67 -8.75 -1.27
C ALA A 29 -7.02 -8.08 -2.61
N GLN A 30 -8.26 -8.23 -3.08
CA GLN A 30 -8.69 -7.61 -4.33
C GLN A 30 -8.59 -6.07 -4.27
N ARG A 31 -9.05 -5.46 -3.17
CA ARG A 31 -8.94 -4.01 -2.96
C ARG A 31 -7.48 -3.54 -2.90
N ALA A 32 -6.63 -4.31 -2.22
CA ALA A 32 -5.21 -3.98 -2.12
C ALA A 32 -4.53 -4.05 -3.50
N ILE A 33 -4.81 -5.07 -4.30
CA ILE A 33 -4.28 -5.19 -5.66
C ILE A 33 -4.77 -4.05 -6.54
N SER A 34 -6.06 -3.72 -6.54
CA SER A 34 -6.56 -2.56 -7.28
C SER A 34 -5.91 -1.24 -6.84
N SER A 35 -5.61 -1.07 -5.55
CA SER A 35 -4.84 0.10 -5.07
C SER A 35 -3.39 0.09 -5.58
N ILE A 36 -2.72 -1.06 -5.59
CA ILE A 36 -1.36 -1.21 -6.10
C ILE A 36 -1.33 -0.89 -7.60
N GLU A 37 -2.28 -1.41 -8.39
CA GLU A 37 -2.38 -1.12 -9.82
C GLU A 37 -2.61 0.37 -10.11
N ALA A 38 -3.48 1.03 -9.35
CA ALA A 38 -3.71 2.47 -9.49
C ALA A 38 -2.42 3.27 -9.21
N ARG A 39 -1.66 2.89 -8.18
CA ARG A 39 -0.37 3.52 -7.83
C ARG A 39 0.70 3.28 -8.90
N LEU A 40 0.76 2.08 -9.48
CA LEU A 40 1.70 1.75 -10.56
C LEU A 40 1.41 2.55 -11.84
N ARG A 41 0.14 2.93 -12.07
CA ARG A 41 -0.26 3.82 -13.17
C ARG A 41 -0.11 5.31 -12.84
N GLY A 42 0.43 5.65 -11.67
CA GLY A 42 0.60 7.03 -11.22
C GLY A 42 -0.69 7.72 -10.80
N VAL A 43 -1.77 6.97 -10.53
CA VAL A 43 -3.08 7.49 -10.13
C VAL A 43 -3.22 7.40 -8.61
N VAL A 44 -2.82 8.45 -7.90
CA VAL A 44 -2.93 8.52 -6.42
C VAL A 44 -4.02 9.50 -5.97
N VAL A 45 -4.42 10.45 -6.83
CA VAL A 45 -5.42 11.50 -6.53
C VAL A 45 -6.37 11.71 -7.72
N GLY A 46 -6.71 10.64 -8.44
CA GLY A 46 -7.63 10.67 -9.58
C GLY A 46 -7.03 11.15 -10.91
N VAL A 47 -5.89 11.87 -10.89
CA VAL A 47 -5.17 12.29 -12.10
C VAL A 47 -3.83 11.55 -12.20
N PRO A 48 -3.51 10.91 -13.34
CA PRO A 48 -2.21 10.29 -13.56
C PRO A 48 -1.12 11.36 -13.67
N LEU A 49 -0.05 11.19 -12.89
CA LEU A 49 1.15 12.04 -12.96
C LEU A 49 2.19 11.43 -13.92
N PRO A 50 3.00 12.24 -14.61
CA PRO A 50 4.20 11.73 -15.28
C PRO A 50 5.16 11.13 -14.26
N VAL A 51 6.03 10.20 -14.70
CA VAL A 51 6.95 9.46 -13.83
C VAL A 51 7.75 10.39 -12.91
N GLU A 52 8.33 11.46 -13.47
CA GLU A 52 9.07 12.44 -12.68
C GLU A 52 8.19 13.20 -11.67
N GLY A 53 6.94 13.49 -12.04
CA GLY A 53 5.98 14.16 -11.17
C GLY A 53 5.57 13.27 -10.00
N GLN A 54 5.34 11.99 -10.26
CA GLN A 54 5.06 11.00 -9.21
C GLN A 54 6.26 10.85 -8.26
N ALA A 55 7.47 10.73 -8.79
CA ALA A 55 8.69 10.62 -7.97
C ALA A 55 8.90 11.87 -7.11
N ARG A 56 8.83 13.08 -7.70
CA ARG A 56 8.96 14.34 -6.97
C ARG A 56 7.91 14.47 -5.87
N ARG A 57 6.65 14.11 -6.15
CA ARG A 57 5.56 14.14 -5.16
C ARG A 57 5.86 13.22 -3.98
N LEU A 58 6.27 11.98 -4.24
CA LEU A 58 6.59 11.01 -3.20
C LEU A 58 7.77 11.46 -2.33
N ILE A 59 8.81 12.05 -2.94
CA ILE A 59 9.94 12.62 -2.19
C ILE A 59 9.45 13.75 -1.30
N ALA A 60 8.66 14.68 -1.84
CA ALA A 60 8.10 15.80 -1.08
C ALA A 60 7.23 15.35 0.11
N ASP A 61 6.40 14.33 -0.10
CA ASP A 61 5.57 13.75 0.96
C ASP A 61 6.44 13.05 2.04
N ALA A 62 7.54 12.40 1.65
CA ALA A 62 8.44 11.69 2.56
C ALA A 62 9.30 12.62 3.44
N VAL A 63 9.65 13.82 2.94
CA VAL A 63 10.46 14.80 3.70
C VAL A 63 9.62 15.85 4.43
N SER A 64 8.29 15.82 4.27
CA SER A 64 7.39 16.76 4.94
C SER A 64 7.43 16.58 6.46
N LEU A 65 7.78 17.65 7.19
CA LEU A 65 7.79 17.66 8.65
C LEU A 65 6.42 17.27 9.25
N GLU A 66 5.33 17.61 8.58
CA GLU A 66 3.98 17.24 9.03
C GLU A 66 3.76 15.71 8.95
N ASN A 67 4.27 15.07 7.91
CA ASN A 67 4.16 13.62 7.74
C ASN A 67 5.13 12.89 8.65
N LEU A 68 6.37 13.38 8.76
CA LEU A 68 7.39 12.86 9.66
C LEU A 68 6.93 12.92 11.13
N GLY A 69 6.25 14.00 11.54
CA GLY A 69 5.68 14.13 12.89
C GLY A 69 4.54 13.14 13.21
N LYS A 70 3.94 12.51 12.19
CA LYS A 70 2.91 11.47 12.35
C LYS A 70 3.49 10.06 12.39
N MET A 71 4.79 9.90 12.14
CA MET A 71 5.43 8.58 12.14
C MET A 71 5.63 8.04 13.55
N TYR A 72 5.71 6.71 13.64
CA TYR A 72 6.03 6.03 14.89
C TYR A 72 7.42 6.46 15.39
N ILE A 73 7.56 6.70 16.70
CA ILE A 73 8.80 7.25 17.27
C ILE A 73 10.04 6.39 16.95
N TRP A 74 9.93 5.06 16.94
CA TRP A 74 11.07 4.18 16.64
C TRP A 74 11.44 4.10 15.16
N TRP A 75 10.66 4.73 14.29
CA TRP A 75 11.08 4.98 12.91
C TRP A 75 12.13 6.10 12.80
N MET A 76 12.40 6.81 13.91
CA MET A 76 13.42 7.85 14.03
C MET A 76 13.36 8.91 12.90
N PRO A 77 12.21 9.55 12.64
CA PRO A 77 12.04 10.50 11.52
C PRO A 77 12.91 11.78 11.62
N TRP A 78 13.68 11.95 12.69
CA TRP A 78 14.60 13.07 12.93
C TRP A 78 16.06 12.75 12.59
N PHE A 79 16.38 11.50 12.23
CA PHE A 79 17.71 11.06 11.83
C PHE A 79 17.86 11.09 10.30
#